data_AF-A0A8D8B7Y8-F1
#
_entry.id   AF-A0A8D8B7Y8-F1
#
_cell.length_a   1.000
_cell.length_b   1.000
_cell.length_c   1.000
_cell.angle_alpha   90.00
_cell.angle_beta   90.00
_cell.angle_gamma   90.00
#
_symmetry.space_group_name_H-M   'P 1'
#
loop_
_entity.id
_entity.type
_entity.pdbx_description
1 polymer ?
#
loop_
_entity_poly.entity_id
_entity_poly.type
_entity_poly.pdbx_seq_one_letter_code
_entity_poly.pdbx_strand_id
1 'polypeptide(L)'
;GKLVLQHPNVVTLLNSNEKFDLVIVESFLTESLYGFAQHFDAPLVTYSTFGNSMWTNDLVGTPAPPSYIAHFLLSYADRMTFWERLVNTAVTILDRVVFEWYYLPKQKRFYEAGFPDARISFEDQMRNVSLVFLNQHFSVSSPRPYTPNMVEVGGIQVEKPK
;
A
#
# COMPACT_ATOMS: atom_id res chain seq x y z
N GLY A 1 -7.97 -2.01 9.34
CA GLY A 1 -8.73 -0.77 9.54
C GLY A 1 -9.45 -0.73 10.89
N LYS A 2 -10.71 -1.16 10.95
CA LYS A 2 -11.63 -0.92 12.09
C LYS A 2 -11.06 -1.15 13.49
N LEU A 3 -10.38 -2.28 13.71
CA LEU A 3 -9.87 -2.68 15.03
C LEU A 3 -8.77 -1.74 15.55
N VAL A 4 -7.96 -1.18 14.64
CA VAL A 4 -6.87 -0.26 14.99
C VAL A 4 -7.43 1.12 15.33
N LEU A 5 -8.33 1.66 14.50
CA LEU A 5 -8.94 2.98 14.72
C LEU A 5 -9.81 3.04 15.98
N GLN A 6 -10.33 1.90 16.43
CA GLN A 6 -11.11 1.78 17.66
C GLN A 6 -10.25 1.46 18.90
N HIS A 7 -8.95 1.25 18.73
CA HIS A 7 -8.08 0.92 19.85
C HIS A 7 -7.97 2.14 20.80
N PRO A 8 -8.11 1.96 22.14
CA PRO A 8 -8.12 3.08 23.08
C PRO A 8 -6.93 4.04 22.92
N ASN A 9 -5.72 3.50 22.80
CA ASN A 9 -4.52 4.32 22.60
C ASN A 9 -4.55 5.16 21.31
N VAL A 10 -5.14 4.63 20.24
CA VAL A 10 -5.27 5.34 18.96
C VAL A 10 -6.32 6.45 19.09
N VAL A 11 -7.44 6.17 19.75
CA VAL A 11 -8.46 7.19 20.03
C VAL A 11 -7.91 8.29 20.93
N THR A 12 -7.14 7.94 21.97
CA THR A 12 -6.45 8.93 22.81
C THR A 12 -5.48 9.77 22.01
N LEU A 13 -4.70 9.16 21.13
CA LEU A 13 -3.76 9.86 20.25
C LEU A 13 -4.46 10.81 19.27
N LEU A 14 -5.56 10.37 18.66
CA LEU A 14 -6.36 11.20 17.74
C LEU A 14 -6.98 12.42 18.44
N ASN A 15 -7.36 12.28 19.71
CA ASN A 15 -7.90 13.38 20.51
C ASN A 15 -6.83 14.20 21.25
N SER A 16 -5.55 13.86 21.07
CA SER A 16 -4.45 14.61 21.68
C SER A 16 -4.10 15.85 20.85
N ASN A 17 -3.37 16.78 21.47
CA ASN A 17 -2.78 17.93 20.77
C ASN A 17 -1.36 17.66 20.25
N GLU A 18 -0.97 16.39 20.15
CA GLU A 18 0.33 15.99 19.62
C GLU A 18 0.47 16.39 18.15
N LYS A 19 1.71 16.65 17.75
CA LYS A 19 2.09 17.02 16.38
C LYS A 19 3.18 16.09 15.89
N PHE A 20 3.13 15.79 14.60
CA PHE A 20 4.09 14.89 13.95
C PHE A 20 4.57 15.54 12.67
N ASP A 21 5.85 15.35 12.36
CA ASP A 21 6.45 15.83 11.11
C ASP A 21 6.31 14.82 9.95
N LEU A 22 5.90 13.58 10.25
CA LEU A 22 5.82 12.49 9.29
C LEU A 22 4.84 11.41 9.76
N VAL A 23 4.04 10.87 8.84
CA VAL A 23 3.20 9.70 9.09
C VAL A 23 3.67 8.56 8.20
N ILE A 24 4.10 7.46 8.82
CA ILE A 24 4.51 6.25 8.11
C ILE A 24 3.46 5.17 8.35
N VAL A 25 2.90 4.62 7.27
CA VAL A 25 1.89 3.56 7.33
C VAL A 25 2.32 2.41 6.43
N GLU A 26 2.10 1.17 6.87
CA GLU A 26 2.19 0.02 5.96
C GLU A 26 1.24 0.21 4.76
N SER A 27 1.61 -0.29 3.58
CA SER A 27 0.80 -0.16 2.36
C SER A 27 -0.13 -1.36 2.12
N PHE A 28 0.06 -2.46 2.86
CA PHE A 28 -0.68 -3.69 2.68
C PHE A 28 -1.95 -3.73 3.54
N LEU A 29 -3.10 -3.52 2.89
CA LEU A 29 -4.43 -3.66 3.48
C LEU A 29 -4.72 -2.72 4.67
N THR A 30 -4.20 -1.51 4.59
CA THR A 30 -4.16 -0.50 5.67
C THR A 30 -4.58 0.90 5.21
N GLU A 31 -5.18 1.02 4.03
CA GLU A 31 -5.53 2.28 3.37
C GLU A 31 -6.41 3.18 4.23
N SER A 32 -7.28 2.61 5.08
CA SER A 32 -8.08 3.41 6.02
C SER A 32 -7.25 4.27 6.98
N LEU A 33 -6.01 3.85 7.26
CA LEU A 33 -5.11 4.54 8.19
C LEU A 33 -4.42 5.76 7.55
N TYR A 34 -4.49 5.92 6.23
CA TYR A 34 -3.88 7.07 5.56
C TYR A 34 -4.47 8.42 6.02
N GLY A 35 -5.66 8.40 6.64
CA GLY A 35 -6.27 9.58 7.26
C GLY A 35 -5.46 10.19 8.40
N PHE A 36 -4.51 9.47 9.00
CA PHE A 36 -3.60 10.06 10.00
C PHE A 36 -2.78 11.21 9.42
N ALA A 37 -2.41 11.14 8.14
CA ALA A 37 -1.60 12.18 7.50
C ALA A 37 -2.31 13.53 7.50
N GLN A 38 -3.57 13.57 7.07
CA GLN A 38 -4.36 14.80 7.12
C GLN A 38 -4.75 15.21 8.55
N HIS A 39 -4.92 14.25 9.47
CA HIS A 39 -5.28 14.54 10.87
C HIS A 39 -4.16 15.29 11.58
N PHE A 40 -2.91 14.86 11.35
CA PHE A 40 -1.72 15.50 11.93
C PHE A 40 -1.11 16.59 11.05
N ASP A 41 -1.68 16.85 9.86
CA ASP A 41 -1.15 17.78 8.86
C ASP A 41 0.31 17.48 8.48
N ALA A 42 0.60 16.18 8.32
CA ALA A 42 1.93 15.65 8.07
C ALA A 42 1.97 14.88 6.74
N PRO A 43 3.12 14.87 6.03
CA PRO A 43 3.29 14.09 4.81
C PRO A 43 3.12 12.59 5.08
N LEU A 44 2.42 11.91 4.16
CA LEU A 44 2.20 10.46 4.20
C LEU A 44 3.32 9.74 3.45
N VAL A 45 3.97 8.82 4.16
CA VAL A 45 4.89 7.86 3.58
C VAL A 45 4.32 6.46 3.78
N THR A 46 4.24 5.68 2.72
CA THR A 46 3.83 4.29 2.82
C THR A 46 5.04 3.37 2.81
N TYR A 47 5.04 2.33 3.62
CA TYR A 47 6.05 1.27 3.59
C TYR A 47 5.41 0.00 3.04
N SER A 48 6.04 -0.65 2.07
CA SER A 48 5.56 -1.92 1.55
C SER A 48 6.47 -3.05 1.98
N THR A 49 5.94 -3.93 2.83
CA THR A 49 6.58 -5.19 3.22
C THR A 49 6.63 -6.20 2.08
N PHE A 50 5.64 -6.16 1.19
CA PHE A 50 5.69 -6.87 -0.08
C PHE A 50 6.53 -6.07 -1.05
N GLY A 51 7.21 -6.77 -1.96
CA GLY A 51 7.84 -6.10 -3.09
C GLY A 51 6.84 -5.39 -3.99
N ASN A 52 7.28 -5.02 -5.19
CA ASN A 52 6.41 -4.46 -6.21
C ASN A 52 5.18 -5.37 -6.45
N SER A 53 3.99 -4.86 -6.13
CA SER A 53 2.75 -5.63 -5.99
C SER A 53 1.55 -4.78 -6.42
N MET A 54 0.36 -5.38 -6.61
CA MET A 54 -0.82 -4.61 -7.07
C MET A 54 -1.12 -3.42 -6.15
N TRP A 55 -0.93 -3.60 -4.84
CA TRP A 55 -1.15 -2.58 -3.81
C TRP A 55 -0.15 -1.42 -3.86
N THR A 56 1.05 -1.61 -4.40
CA THR A 56 2.03 -0.51 -4.57
C THR A 56 1.98 0.11 -5.96
N ASN A 57 1.73 -0.70 -6.99
CA ASN A 57 1.63 -0.24 -8.38
C ASN A 57 0.46 0.72 -8.60
N ASP A 58 -0.72 0.44 -8.04
CA ASP A 58 -1.89 1.32 -8.19
C ASP A 58 -1.72 2.63 -7.39
N LEU A 59 -0.93 2.64 -6.30
CA LEU A 59 -0.62 3.87 -5.53
C LEU A 59 0.33 4.83 -6.28
N VAL A 60 1.16 4.31 -7.19
CA VAL A 60 2.22 5.06 -7.88
C VAL A 60 2.03 5.11 -9.40
N GLY A 61 0.90 4.61 -9.90
CA GLY A 61 0.53 4.63 -11.33
C GLY A 61 1.42 3.76 -12.22
N THR A 62 2.09 2.74 -11.67
CA THR A 62 3.01 1.89 -12.44
C THR A 62 2.24 0.72 -13.07
N PRO A 63 2.29 0.53 -14.40
CA PRO A 63 1.59 -0.57 -15.06
C PRO A 63 2.26 -1.93 -14.77
N ALA A 64 1.51 -2.84 -14.16
CA ALA A 64 1.93 -4.22 -13.89
C ALA A 64 1.14 -5.20 -14.78
N PRO A 65 1.64 -5.57 -15.98
CA PRO A 65 0.89 -6.42 -16.89
C PRO A 65 0.77 -7.86 -16.35
N PRO A 66 -0.47 -8.38 -16.16
CA PRO A 66 -0.72 -9.72 -15.61
C PRO A 66 -0.27 -10.87 -16.53
N SER A 67 0.07 -10.57 -17.79
CA SER A 67 0.60 -11.54 -18.75
C SER A 67 2.07 -11.93 -18.49
N TYR A 68 2.78 -11.17 -17.65
CA TYR A 68 4.21 -11.35 -17.36
C TYR A 68 4.55 -11.41 -15.87
N ILE A 69 3.59 -11.13 -14.97
CA ILE A 69 3.80 -11.15 -13.52
C ILE A 69 2.90 -12.24 -12.94
N ALA A 70 3.52 -13.26 -12.35
CA ALA A 70 2.78 -14.29 -11.62
C ALA A 70 2.03 -13.65 -10.45
N HIS A 71 0.74 -13.95 -10.35
CA HIS A 71 -0.09 -13.50 -9.25
C HIS A 71 0.47 -14.05 -7.94
N PHE A 72 0.58 -13.24 -6.89
CA PHE A 72 1.21 -13.63 -5.62
C PHE A 72 0.57 -14.85 -4.94
N LEU A 73 -0.73 -15.11 -5.19
CA LEU A 73 -1.45 -16.31 -4.72
C LEU A 73 -1.16 -17.57 -5.55
N LEU A 74 -0.57 -17.42 -6.74
CA LEU A 74 -0.28 -18.53 -7.64
C LEU A 74 1.23 -18.80 -7.61
N SER A 75 1.61 -20.00 -7.17
CA SER A 75 3.00 -20.46 -7.17
C SER A 75 3.47 -20.82 -8.59
N TYR A 76 3.36 -19.89 -9.54
CA TYR A 76 3.90 -20.04 -10.89
C TYR A 76 5.35 -19.56 -10.95
N ALA A 77 6.20 -20.33 -11.63
CA ALA A 77 7.57 -19.92 -11.92
C ALA A 77 7.60 -18.80 -12.97
N ASP A 78 8.74 -18.10 -13.11
CA ASP A 78 8.94 -17.00 -14.08
C ASP A 78 8.62 -17.35 -15.55
N ARG A 79 8.50 -18.65 -15.87
CA ARG A 79 8.05 -19.15 -17.18
C ARG A 79 6.69 -19.83 -17.08
N MET A 80 5.65 -19.08 -17.41
CA MET A 80 4.28 -19.60 -17.58
C MET A 80 4.01 -20.03 -19.03
N THR A 81 3.42 -21.22 -19.19
CA THR A 81 2.78 -21.69 -20.43
C THR A 81 1.55 -20.83 -20.78
N PHE A 82 1.03 -20.97 -22.01
CA PHE A 82 -0.15 -20.20 -22.45
C PHE A 82 -1.37 -20.38 -21.52
N TRP A 83 -1.63 -21.61 -21.06
CA TRP A 83 -2.73 -21.90 -20.15
C TRP A 83 -2.51 -21.33 -18.75
N GLU A 84 -1.28 -21.42 -18.23
CA GLU A 84 -0.93 -20.80 -16.95
C GLU A 84 -1.08 -19.27 -17.02
N ARG A 85 -0.72 -18.64 -18.16
CA ARG A 85 -0.95 -17.20 -18.37
C ARG A 85 -2.45 -16.85 -18.39
N LEU A 86 -3.29 -17.69 -18.98
CA LEU A 86 -4.73 -17.48 -19.02
C LEU A 86 -5.33 -17.56 -17.61
N VAL A 87 -4.97 -18.59 -16.84
CA VAL A 87 -5.41 -18.76 -15.43
C VAL A 87 -4.87 -17.62 -14.57
N ASN A 88 -3.60 -17.26 -14.72
CA ASN A 88 -2.98 -16.13 -14.02
C ASN A 88 -3.73 -14.82 -14.29
N THR A 89 -4.08 -14.56 -15.56
CA THR A 89 -4.84 -13.37 -15.95
C THR A 89 -6.25 -13.39 -15.33
N ALA A 90 -6.95 -14.52 -15.40
CA ALA A 90 -8.29 -14.65 -14.84
C ALA A 90 -8.32 -14.44 -13.32
N VAL A 91 -7.37 -15.04 -12.59
CA VAL A 91 -7.22 -14.85 -11.14
C VAL A 91 -6.86 -13.40 -10.81
N THR A 92 -5.97 -12.78 -11.58
CA THR A 92 -5.60 -11.37 -11.36
C THR A 92 -6.79 -10.43 -11.58
N ILE A 93 -7.60 -10.66 -12.61
CA ILE A 93 -8.82 -9.88 -12.84
C ILE A 93 -9.80 -10.06 -11.69
N LEU A 94 -10.01 -11.30 -11.23
CA LEU A 94 -10.90 -11.59 -10.12
C LEU A 94 -10.43 -10.90 -8.84
N ASP A 95 -9.13 -10.98 -8.51
CA ASP A 95 -8.55 -10.34 -7.33
C ASP A 95 -8.71 -8.82 -7.41
N ARG A 96 -8.45 -8.20 -8.57
CA ARG A 96 -8.68 -6.77 -8.78
C ARG A 96 -10.14 -6.38 -8.59
N VAL A 97 -11.09 -7.18 -9.10
CA VAL A 97 -12.52 -6.91 -8.91
C VAL A 97 -12.91 -7.01 -7.44
N VAL A 98 -12.44 -8.05 -6.72
CA VAL A 98 -12.69 -8.20 -5.29
C VAL A 98 -12.08 -7.03 -4.51
N PHE A 99 -10.87 -6.62 -4.85
CA PHE A 99 -10.20 -5.50 -4.21
C PHE A 99 -10.98 -4.19 -4.37
N GLU A 100 -11.32 -3.84 -5.62
CA GLU A 100 -12.00 -2.59 -5.96
C GLU A 100 -13.45 -2.55 -5.47
N TRP A 101 -14.20 -3.65 -5.60
CA TRP A 101 -15.66 -3.64 -5.36
C TRP A 101 -16.05 -4.10 -3.96
N TYR A 102 -15.18 -4.84 -3.27
CA TYR A 102 -15.49 -5.36 -1.93
C TYR A 102 -14.58 -4.79 -0.86
N TYR A 103 -13.27 -4.71 -1.12
CA TYR A 103 -12.30 -4.31 -0.11
C TYR A 103 -12.22 -2.79 0.07
N LEU A 104 -11.96 -2.03 -0.99
CA LEU A 104 -11.82 -0.56 -0.92
C LEU A 104 -13.06 0.14 -0.35
N PRO A 105 -14.31 -0.23 -0.70
CA PRO A 105 -15.49 0.39 -0.10
C PRO A 105 -15.58 0.18 1.42
N LYS A 106 -15.05 -0.94 1.94
CA LYS A 106 -14.96 -1.16 3.39
C LYS A 106 -13.88 -0.28 4.03
N GLN A 107 -12.72 -0.13 3.39
CA GLN A 107 -11.67 0.75 3.89
C GLN A 107 -12.12 2.21 3.91
N LYS A 108 -12.82 2.65 2.86
CA LYS A 108 -13.45 3.97 2.78
C LYS A 108 -14.37 4.21 3.98
N ARG A 109 -15.27 3.27 4.29
CA ARG A 109 -16.14 3.37 5.48
C ARG A 109 -15.36 3.48 6.79
N PHE A 110 -14.23 2.78 6.92
CA PHE A 110 -13.40 2.88 8.12
C PHE A 110 -12.65 4.19 8.20
N TYR A 111 -12.18 4.72 7.07
CA TYR A 111 -11.57 6.03 6.97
C TYR A 111 -12.56 7.12 7.37
N GLU A 112 -13.74 7.14 6.75
CA GLU A 112 -14.78 8.13 7.03
C GLU A 112 -15.25 8.08 8.49
N ALA A 113 -15.33 6.88 9.08
CA ALA A 113 -15.70 6.72 10.49
C ALA A 113 -14.58 7.11 11.47
N GLY A 114 -13.30 6.92 11.09
CA GLY A 114 -12.15 7.23 11.94
C GLY A 114 -11.70 8.68 11.87
N PHE A 115 -11.98 9.36 10.75
CA PHE A 115 -11.55 10.72 10.47
C PHE A 115 -12.75 11.55 9.97
N PRO A 116 -13.74 11.85 10.84
CA PRO A 116 -14.95 12.58 10.45
C PRO A 116 -14.65 14.00 9.94
N ASP A 117 -13.55 14.62 10.41
CA ASP A 117 -13.10 15.95 10.02
C ASP A 117 -12.09 15.94 8.85
N ALA A 118 -12.10 14.86 8.05
CA ALA A 118 -11.23 14.73 6.88
C ALA A 118 -11.41 15.90 5.90
N ARG A 119 -10.29 16.51 5.50
CA ARG A 119 -10.26 17.63 4.53
C ARG A 119 -10.41 17.17 3.10
N ILE A 120 -9.99 15.94 2.80
CA ILE A 120 -10.00 15.35 1.46
C ILE A 120 -10.66 13.95 1.47
N SER A 121 -11.16 13.52 0.31
CA SER A 121 -11.80 12.22 0.16
C SER A 121 -10.82 11.06 0.39
N PHE A 122 -11.36 9.86 0.65
CA PHE A 122 -10.55 8.65 0.77
C PHE A 122 -9.73 8.40 -0.51
N GLU A 123 -10.35 8.59 -1.67
CA GLU A 123 -9.72 8.41 -2.98
C GLU A 123 -8.60 9.45 -3.22
N ASP A 124 -8.81 10.70 -2.82
CA ASP A 124 -7.78 11.74 -2.92
C ASP A 124 -6.64 11.50 -1.94
N GLN A 125 -6.93 11.04 -0.72
CA GLN A 125 -5.91 10.69 0.26
C GLN A 125 -5.04 9.52 -0.20
N MET A 126 -5.62 8.51 -0.87
CA MET A 126 -4.87 7.43 -1.50
C MET A 126 -3.92 7.94 -2.60
N ARG A 127 -4.26 9.04 -3.29
CA ARG A 127 -3.41 9.70 -4.30
C ARG A 127 -2.40 10.67 -3.68
N ASN A 128 -2.61 11.10 -2.44
CA ASN A 128 -1.78 12.07 -1.73
C ASN A 128 -0.64 11.40 -0.93
N VAL A 129 -0.08 10.31 -1.46
CA VAL A 129 1.09 9.63 -0.88
C VAL A 129 2.34 10.35 -1.36
N SER A 130 3.11 10.92 -0.44
CA SER A 130 4.32 11.69 -0.76
C SER A 130 5.51 10.81 -1.14
N LEU A 131 5.61 9.63 -0.51
CA LEU A 131 6.69 8.68 -0.74
C LEU A 131 6.23 7.24 -0.48
N VAL A 132 6.76 6.29 -1.22
CA VAL A 132 6.59 4.84 -1.01
C VAL A 132 7.96 4.23 -0.77
N PHE A 133 8.18 3.75 0.45
CA PHE A 133 9.32 2.92 0.80
C PHE A 133 9.05 1.47 0.41
N LEU A 134 9.87 0.91 -0.46
CA LEU A 134 9.76 -0.50 -0.86
C LEU A 134 10.80 -1.34 -0.12
N ASN A 135 10.37 -2.44 0.50
CA ASN A 135 11.27 -3.46 1.03
C ASN A 135 11.82 -4.36 -0.10
N GLN A 136 12.42 -3.75 -1.12
CA GLN A 136 13.18 -4.43 -2.16
C GLN A 136 14.55 -3.77 -2.31
N HIS A 137 15.49 -4.53 -2.86
CA HIS A 137 16.84 -4.06 -3.18
C HIS A 137 17.12 -4.40 -4.64
N PHE A 138 17.51 -3.40 -5.43
CA PHE A 138 17.83 -3.50 -6.86
C PHE A 138 18.75 -4.68 -7.27
N SER A 139 19.53 -5.23 -6.34
CA SER A 139 20.42 -6.36 -6.59
C SER A 139 19.72 -7.73 -6.66
N VAL A 140 18.45 -7.81 -6.21
CA VAL A 140 17.68 -9.08 -6.10
C VAL A 140 16.42 -9.06 -6.96
N SER A 141 15.94 -7.88 -7.40
CA SER A 141 14.72 -7.72 -8.20
C SER A 141 15.01 -7.34 -9.66
N SER A 142 14.14 -7.76 -10.59
CA SER A 142 14.24 -7.37 -12.00
C SER A 142 14.01 -5.86 -12.17
N PRO A 143 14.76 -5.18 -13.05
CA PRO A 143 14.65 -3.73 -13.24
C PRO A 143 13.26 -3.35 -13.77
N ARG A 144 12.60 -2.42 -13.08
CA ARG A 144 11.30 -1.84 -13.51
C ARG A 144 11.34 -0.32 -13.35
N PRO A 145 10.57 0.43 -14.17
CA PRO A 145 10.54 1.89 -14.09
C PRO A 145 9.85 2.33 -12.80
N TYR A 146 10.59 3.00 -11.93
CA TYR A 146 10.09 3.61 -10.70
C TYR A 146 9.77 5.09 -10.91
N THR A 147 8.72 5.59 -10.27
CA THR A 147 8.48 7.04 -10.18
C THR A 147 9.40 7.65 -9.10
N PRO A 148 9.73 8.95 -9.14
CA PRO A 148 10.63 9.58 -8.16
C PRO A 148 10.18 9.46 -6.70
N ASN A 149 8.91 9.17 -6.48
CA ASN A 149 8.32 9.01 -5.15
C ASN A 149 8.46 7.58 -4.60
N MET A 150 9.10 6.66 -5.32
CA MET A 150 9.36 5.30 -4.88
C MET A 150 10.83 5.16 -4.51
N VAL A 151 11.11 4.94 -3.23
CA VAL A 151 12.47 4.77 -2.72
C VAL A 151 12.60 3.33 -2.22
N GLU A 152 13.51 2.59 -2.84
CA GLU A 152 13.91 1.26 -2.35
C GLU A 152 14.67 1.43 -1.03
N VAL A 153 14.21 0.75 0.02
CA VAL A 153 14.83 0.74 1.36
C VAL A 153 15.05 -0.68 1.86
N GLY A 154 15.24 -1.62 0.93
CA GLY A 154 15.64 -2.99 1.27
C GLY A 154 16.87 -2.99 2.18
N GLY A 155 16.75 -3.56 3.38
CA GLY A 155 17.85 -3.67 4.33
C GLY A 155 17.92 -2.62 5.43
N ILE A 156 16.94 -1.72 5.60
CA ILE A 156 16.93 -0.74 6.72
C ILE A 156 16.93 -1.42 8.11
N GLN A 157 16.48 -2.68 8.18
CA GLN A 157 16.46 -3.47 9.40
C GLN A 157 17.81 -4.15 9.73
N VAL A 158 18.83 -4.01 8.88
CA VAL A 158 20.14 -4.64 9.10
C VAL A 158 21.07 -3.66 9.81
N GLU A 159 21.35 -3.91 11.09
CA GLU A 159 22.44 -3.20 11.78
C GLU A 159 23.78 -3.53 11.10
N LYS A 160 24.67 -2.52 11.01
CA LYS A 160 26.02 -2.73 10.51
C LYS A 160 26.70 -3.84 11.31
N PRO A 161 27.37 -4.82 10.66
CA PRO A 161 28.15 -5.80 11.39
C PRO A 161 29.21 -5.08 12.21
N LYS A 162 29.36 -5.52 13.47
CA LYS A 162 30.37 -5.02 14.41
C LYS A 162 31.78 -5.41 13.97
#